data_AF-A0A0R1P2X8-F1
#
_entry.id   AF-A0A0R1P2X8-F1
#
_cell.length_a   1.000
_cell.length_b   1.000
_cell.length_c   1.000
_cell.angle_alpha   90.00
_cell.angle_beta   90.00
_cell.angle_gamma   90.00
#
_symmetry.space_group_name_H-M   'P 1'
#
loop_
_entity.id
_entity.type
_entity.pdbx_description
1 polymer ?
#
loop_
_entity_poly.entity_id
_entity_poly.type
_entity_poly.pdbx_seq_one_letter_code
_entity_poly.pdbx_strand_id
1 'polypeptide(L)'
;MLRRQAQQTTDQAVNAVISDLLGNSLNLSSEIVADVWGKGVLAFEYSIDCQKARLDLSMNQKFNRKQIEDQLNQYAQQEDIRTLPNAKRTFVVSDWWTYEGRLHIDVAYILNEATNEYVADLKRLDGHSK
;
A
#
# COMPACT_ATOMS: atom_id res chain seq x y z
N MET A 1 -18.85 -4.23 -5.99
CA MET A 1 -18.03 -5.02 -6.95
C MET A 1 -16.65 -4.40 -7.13
N LEU A 2 -16.53 -3.12 -7.54
CA LEU A 2 -15.24 -2.46 -7.74
C LEU A 2 -14.30 -2.47 -6.52
N ARG A 3 -14.78 -2.07 -5.34
CA ARG A 3 -13.97 -2.05 -4.09
C ARG A 3 -13.37 -3.42 -3.74
N ARG A 4 -14.17 -4.48 -3.83
CA ARG A 4 -13.72 -5.85 -3.55
C ARG A 4 -12.66 -6.30 -4.55
N GLN A 5 -12.84 -6.00 -5.84
CA GLN A 5 -11.86 -6.32 -6.85
C GLN A 5 -10.55 -5.55 -6.64
N ALA A 6 -10.65 -4.26 -6.36
CA ALA A 6 -9.49 -3.42 -6.04
C ALA A 6 -8.74 -3.96 -4.82
N GLN A 7 -9.46 -4.32 -3.76
CA GLN A 7 -8.87 -4.92 -2.56
C GLN A 7 -8.13 -6.22 -2.88
N GLN A 8 -8.75 -7.14 -3.61
CA GLN A 8 -8.12 -8.40 -3.99
C GLN A 8 -6.88 -8.20 -4.86
N THR A 9 -6.93 -7.25 -5.80
CA THR A 9 -5.78 -6.90 -6.64
C THR A 9 -4.65 -6.28 -5.82
N THR A 10 -4.96 -5.38 -4.88
CA THR A 10 -3.94 -4.78 -4.00
C THR A 10 -3.38 -5.83 -3.03
N ASP A 11 -4.21 -6.69 -2.45
CA ASP A 11 -3.78 -7.78 -1.57
C ASP A 11 -2.81 -8.73 -2.28
N GLN A 12 -3.11 -9.10 -3.53
CA GLN A 12 -2.23 -9.95 -4.31
C GLN A 12 -0.87 -9.28 -4.56
N ALA A 13 -0.87 -8.00 -4.98
CA ALA A 13 0.35 -7.25 -5.23
C ALA A 13 1.20 -7.08 -3.96
N VAL A 14 0.57 -6.73 -2.83
CA VAL A 14 1.24 -6.55 -1.54
C VAL A 14 1.83 -7.85 -1.04
N ASN A 15 1.07 -8.95 -1.09
CA ASN A 15 1.60 -10.26 -0.67
C ASN A 15 2.77 -10.71 -1.54
N ALA A 16 2.70 -10.53 -2.87
CA ALA A 16 3.80 -10.89 -3.76
C ALA A 16 5.07 -10.09 -3.43
N VAL A 17 4.95 -8.76 -3.36
CA VAL A 17 6.09 -7.86 -3.13
C VAL A 17 6.69 -8.02 -1.73
N ILE A 18 5.86 -8.03 -0.69
CA ILE A 18 6.36 -8.13 0.68
C ILE A 18 6.97 -9.50 0.93
N SER A 19 6.37 -10.57 0.40
CA SER A 19 6.93 -11.92 0.56
C SER A 19 8.30 -12.06 -0.12
N ASP A 20 8.46 -11.48 -1.32
CA ASP A 20 9.74 -11.47 -2.04
C ASP A 20 10.82 -10.70 -1.24
N LEU A 21 10.49 -9.50 -0.76
CA LEU A 21 11.42 -8.66 0.00
C LEU A 21 11.86 -9.27 1.34
N LEU A 22 10.99 -10.08 1.96
CA LEU A 22 11.27 -10.73 3.24
C LEU A 22 11.81 -12.15 3.08
N GLY A 23 11.79 -12.72 1.88
CA GLY A 23 12.17 -14.12 1.63
C GLY A 23 11.27 -15.12 2.35
N ASN A 24 10.06 -14.73 2.75
CA ASN A 24 9.09 -15.59 3.44
C ASN A 24 7.69 -15.30 2.92
N SER A 25 6.90 -16.35 2.69
CA SER A 25 5.51 -16.19 2.24
C SER A 25 4.65 -15.66 3.37
N LEU A 26 4.14 -14.44 3.19
CA LEU A 26 3.10 -13.86 4.03
C LEU A 26 1.74 -13.99 3.34
N ASN A 27 0.69 -14.01 4.15
CA ASN A 27 -0.70 -13.96 3.71
C ASN A 27 -1.42 -12.86 4.50
N LEU A 28 -1.18 -11.63 4.07
CA LEU A 28 -1.76 -10.41 4.60
C LEU A 28 -3.12 -10.18 3.95
N SER A 29 -4.12 -9.88 4.77
CA SER A 29 -5.41 -9.34 4.33
C SER A 29 -5.49 -7.88 4.73
N SER A 30 -6.10 -7.05 3.89
CA SER A 30 -6.28 -5.63 4.20
C SER A 30 -7.59 -5.27 4.88
N GLU A 31 -7.59 -4.14 5.57
CA GLU A 31 -8.78 -3.40 5.97
C GLU A 31 -8.93 -2.14 5.12
N ILE A 32 -10.16 -1.63 4.94
CA ILE A 32 -10.32 -0.36 4.21
C ILE A 32 -10.04 0.82 5.16
N VAL A 33 -9.34 1.84 4.67
CA VAL A 33 -9.15 3.11 5.39
C VAL A 33 -9.97 4.27 4.80
N ALA A 34 -10.64 4.03 3.68
CA ALA A 34 -11.46 5.00 2.94
C ALA A 34 -12.65 5.60 3.70
N ASP A 35 -13.17 4.92 4.72
CA ASP A 35 -14.40 5.35 5.42
C ASP A 35 -14.22 6.71 6.14
N VAL A 36 -12.97 7.16 6.33
CA VAL A 36 -12.63 8.48 6.89
C VAL A 36 -12.51 9.58 5.81
N TRP A 37 -12.19 9.23 4.56
CA TRP A 37 -11.82 10.19 3.52
C TRP A 37 -12.88 10.40 2.43
N GLY A 38 -13.83 9.47 2.27
CA GLY A 38 -14.97 9.65 1.38
C GLY A 38 -15.36 8.41 0.57
N LYS A 39 -16.58 8.43 0.01
CA LYS A 39 -17.11 7.32 -0.79
C LYS A 39 -16.24 7.09 -2.03
N GLY A 40 -15.69 5.89 -2.16
CA GLY A 40 -15.03 5.42 -3.38
C GLY A 40 -13.51 5.52 -3.39
N VAL A 41 -12.88 6.00 -2.31
CA VAL A 41 -11.43 5.87 -2.13
C VAL A 41 -11.05 4.40 -2.01
N LEU A 42 -9.98 3.99 -2.70
CA LEU A 42 -9.47 2.63 -2.75
C LEU A 42 -8.10 2.58 -2.06
N ALA A 43 -8.11 2.73 -0.74
CA ALA A 43 -6.93 2.64 0.10
C ALA A 43 -7.12 1.56 1.16
N PHE A 44 -6.08 0.75 1.32
CA PHE A 44 -6.14 -0.52 2.04
C PHE A 44 -4.98 -0.59 3.04
N GLU A 45 -5.29 -0.78 4.31
CA GLU A 45 -4.30 -0.92 5.39
C GLU A 45 -3.88 -2.38 5.53
N TYR A 46 -2.58 -2.61 5.66
CA TYR A 46 -1.98 -3.89 5.98
C TYR A 46 -1.24 -3.78 7.31
N SER A 47 -1.41 -4.77 8.19
CA SER A 47 -0.65 -4.84 9.45
C SER A 47 0.23 -6.09 9.48
N ILE A 48 1.49 -5.91 9.88
CA ILE A 48 2.49 -6.97 10.02
C ILE A 48 2.91 -7.02 11.48
N ASP A 49 2.62 -8.14 12.13
CA ASP A 49 3.10 -8.43 13.49
C ASP A 49 4.55 -8.91 13.42
N CYS A 50 5.49 -7.96 13.54
CA CYS A 50 6.92 -8.23 13.39
C CYS A 50 7.44 -9.22 14.43
N GLN A 51 6.88 -9.21 15.65
CA GLN A 51 7.26 -10.14 16.70
C GLN A 51 6.80 -11.57 16.38
N LYS A 52 5.53 -11.74 16.01
CA LYS A 52 4.97 -13.04 15.63
C LYS A 52 5.63 -13.61 14.39
N ALA A 53 5.92 -12.76 13.41
CA ALA A 53 6.59 -13.14 12.17
C ALA A 53 8.12 -13.33 12.34
N ARG A 54 8.68 -13.02 13.53
CA ARG A 54 10.13 -13.02 13.82
C ARG A 54 10.92 -12.21 12.79
N LEU A 55 10.34 -11.10 12.34
CA LEU A 55 10.92 -10.19 11.36
C LEU A 55 11.65 -9.06 12.10
N ASP A 56 12.96 -8.98 11.94
CA ASP A 56 13.70 -7.78 12.30
C ASP A 56 13.75 -6.82 11.10
N LEU A 57 12.72 -5.99 10.99
CA LEU A 57 12.63 -4.98 9.93
C LEU A 57 13.66 -3.85 10.12
N SER A 58 14.22 -3.66 11.32
CA SER A 58 15.20 -2.61 11.59
C SER A 58 16.53 -2.85 10.88
N MET A 59 16.82 -4.12 10.56
CA MET A 59 18.02 -4.52 9.86
C MET A 59 17.86 -4.65 8.34
N ASN A 60 16.63 -4.67 7.83
CA ASN A 60 16.37 -4.80 6.40
C ASN A 60 16.28 -3.40 5.76
N GLN A 61 17.42 -2.82 5.39
CA GLN A 61 17.46 -1.52 4.70
C GLN A 61 16.63 -1.49 3.40
N LYS A 62 16.37 -2.65 2.78
CA LYS A 62 15.51 -2.77 1.60
C LYS A 62 14.02 -2.80 1.93
N PHE A 63 13.64 -3.05 3.18
CA PHE A 63 12.25 -3.04 3.63
C PHE A 63 11.84 -1.64 4.11
N ASN A 64 11.61 -0.74 3.16
CA ASN A 64 11.20 0.63 3.44
C ASN A 64 10.07 1.08 2.49
N ARG A 65 9.37 2.15 2.89
CA ARG A 65 8.23 2.73 2.15
C ARG A 65 8.51 2.91 0.65
N LYS A 66 9.64 3.56 0.31
CA LYS A 66 9.99 3.85 -1.09
C LYS A 66 10.23 2.56 -1.88
N GLN A 67 10.98 1.62 -1.33
CA GLN A 67 11.29 0.37 -2.01
C GLN A 67 10.04 -0.47 -2.25
N ILE A 68 9.13 -0.53 -1.28
CA ILE A 68 7.86 -1.25 -1.43
C ILE A 68 6.99 -0.58 -2.50
N GLU A 69 6.86 0.75 -2.48
CA GLU A 69 6.10 1.47 -3.53
C GLU A 69 6.68 1.22 -4.93
N ASP A 70 8.01 1.28 -5.09
CA ASP A 70 8.65 1.04 -6.38
C ASP A 70 8.42 -0.40 -6.86
N GLN A 71 8.53 -1.39 -5.97
CA GLN A 71 8.29 -2.80 -6.29
C GLN A 71 6.81 -3.10 -6.60
N LEU A 72 5.88 -2.47 -5.87
CA LEU A 72 4.45 -2.55 -6.18
C LEU A 72 4.13 -2.03 -7.58
N ASN A 73 4.77 -0.94 -7.99
CA ASN A 73 4.55 -0.39 -9.33
C ASN A 73 5.27 -1.19 -10.42
N GLN A 74 6.40 -1.83 -10.12
CA GLN A 74 7.02 -2.79 -11.02
C GLN A 74 6.13 -4.02 -11.21
N TYR A 75 5.59 -4.58 -10.12
CA TYR A 75 4.62 -5.67 -10.15
C TYR A 75 3.38 -5.29 -10.99
N ALA A 76 2.84 -4.09 -10.77
CA ALA A 76 1.69 -3.59 -11.54
C ALA A 76 1.95 -3.53 -13.04
N GLN A 77 3.16 -3.13 -13.46
CA GLN A 77 3.54 -3.12 -14.87
C GLN A 77 3.69 -4.52 -15.45
N GLN A 78 4.28 -5.45 -14.69
CA GLN A 78 4.49 -6.84 -15.12
C GLN A 78 3.17 -7.60 -15.30
N GLU A 79 2.20 -7.34 -14.43
CA GLU A 79 0.90 -8.00 -14.42
C GLU A 79 -0.20 -7.23 -15.18
N ASP A 80 0.16 -6.15 -15.89
CA ASP A 80 -0.76 -5.27 -16.62
C ASP A 80 -1.95 -4.79 -15.75
N ILE A 81 -1.66 -4.44 -14.49
CA ILE A 81 -2.68 -3.97 -13.55
C ILE A 81 -3.16 -2.59 -14.01
N ARG A 82 -4.45 -2.53 -14.33
CA ARG A 82 -5.13 -1.31 -14.77
C ARG A 82 -4.87 -0.16 -13.81
N THR A 83 -4.60 1.03 -14.35
CA THR A 83 -4.47 2.27 -13.59
C THR A 83 -5.34 3.36 -14.21
N LEU A 84 -5.61 4.42 -13.46
CA LEU A 84 -6.24 5.63 -13.99
C LEU A 84 -5.32 6.23 -15.09
N PRO A 85 -5.81 6.55 -16.31
CA PRO A 85 -4.95 6.91 -17.45
C PRO A 85 -3.95 8.03 -17.21
N ASN A 86 -4.27 9.00 -16.35
CA ASN A 86 -3.43 10.15 -16.04
C ASN A 86 -2.62 9.98 -14.74
N ALA A 87 -2.73 8.83 -14.07
CA ALA A 87 -2.00 8.57 -12.83
C ALA A 87 -0.54 8.24 -13.11
N LYS A 88 0.36 8.83 -12.33
CA LYS A 88 1.81 8.58 -12.42
C LYS A 88 2.22 7.21 -11.87
N ARG A 89 1.40 6.61 -11.01
CA ARG A 89 1.64 5.36 -10.31
C ARG A 89 0.32 4.61 -10.19
N THR A 90 0.39 3.28 -10.23
CA THR A 90 -0.77 2.39 -9.99
C THR A 90 -1.03 2.25 -8.51
N PHE A 91 0.03 2.05 -7.72
CA PHE A 91 -0.04 1.95 -6.27
C PHE A 91 0.78 3.07 -5.62
N VAL A 92 0.29 3.60 -4.51
CA VAL A 92 1.00 4.56 -3.68
C VAL A 92 0.95 4.07 -2.24
N VAL A 93 2.09 4.02 -1.56
CA VAL A 93 2.12 3.78 -0.12
C VAL A 93 1.79 5.10 0.56
N SER A 94 0.54 5.28 0.97
CA SER A 94 0.01 6.56 1.46
C SER A 94 0.50 6.86 2.87
N ASP A 95 0.67 5.85 3.72
CA ASP A 95 1.17 6.02 5.08
C ASP A 95 1.95 4.78 5.57
N TRP A 96 2.82 4.98 6.56
CA TRP A 96 3.76 4.00 7.11
C TRP A 96 4.08 4.32 8.57
N TRP A 97 3.59 3.50 9.50
CA TRP A 97 3.81 3.73 10.93
C TRP A 97 3.90 2.42 11.70
N THR A 98 4.50 2.45 12.89
CA THR A 98 4.59 1.31 13.79
C THR A 98 3.85 1.62 15.07
N TYR A 99 2.95 0.73 15.49
CA TYR A 99 2.20 0.84 16.73
C TYR A 99 2.15 -0.52 17.42
N GLU A 100 2.47 -0.56 18.71
CA GLU A 100 2.46 -1.80 19.53
C GLU A 100 3.17 -3.01 18.88
N GLY A 101 4.31 -2.77 18.23
CA GLY A 101 5.11 -3.82 17.58
C GLY A 101 4.53 -4.33 16.26
N ARG A 102 3.46 -3.72 15.75
CA ARG A 102 2.91 -3.95 14.42
C ARG A 102 3.33 -2.83 13.49
N LEU A 103 3.82 -3.20 12.31
CA LEU A 103 4.01 -2.27 11.21
C LEU A 103 2.70 -2.16 10.43
N HIS A 104 2.22 -0.93 10.24
CA HIS A 104 1.07 -0.60 9.42
C HIS A 104 1.53 0.07 8.13
N ILE A 105 0.93 -0.37 7.02
CA ILE A 105 1.23 0.12 5.67
C ILE A 105 -0.08 0.36 4.96
N ASP A 106 -0.34 1.60 4.57
CA ASP A 106 -1.49 1.94 3.74
C ASP A 106 -1.10 1.97 2.28
N VAL A 107 -1.85 1.26 1.45
CA VAL A 107 -1.65 1.23 0.00
C VAL A 107 -2.90 1.72 -0.72
N ALA A 108 -2.76 2.84 -1.41
CA ALA A 108 -3.77 3.41 -2.29
C ALA A 108 -3.63 2.86 -3.71
N TYR A 109 -4.73 2.35 -4.28
CA TYR A 109 -4.80 1.90 -5.66
C TYR A 109 -5.47 2.97 -6.54
N ILE A 110 -4.68 3.63 -7.38
CA ILE A 110 -5.10 4.75 -8.22
C ILE A 110 -5.89 4.26 -9.45
N LEU A 111 -7.09 3.74 -9.21
CA LEU A 111 -7.99 3.22 -10.24
C LEU A 111 -9.12 4.21 -10.61
N ASN A 112 -9.32 5.24 -9.79
CA ASN A 112 -10.33 6.29 -9.99
C ASN A 112 -9.82 7.65 -9.51
N GLU A 113 -10.54 8.71 -9.89
CA GLU A 113 -10.18 10.08 -9.49
C GLU A 113 -10.29 10.29 -7.97
N ALA A 114 -11.28 9.69 -7.30
CA ALA A 114 -11.43 9.81 -5.84
C ALA A 114 -10.16 9.38 -5.08
N THR A 115 -9.51 8.29 -5.52
CA THR A 115 -8.28 7.82 -4.88
C THR A 115 -7.07 8.66 -5.29
N ASN A 116 -7.05 9.17 -6.53
CA ASN A 116 -6.01 10.09 -7.02
C ASN A 116 -6.02 11.42 -6.25
N GLU A 117 -7.19 12.00 -6.03
CA GLU A 117 -7.42 13.22 -5.24
C GLU A 117 -7.03 13.01 -3.77
N TYR A 118 -7.48 11.90 -3.16
CA TYR A 118 -7.10 11.52 -1.79
C TYR A 118 -5.57 11.51 -1.62
N VAL A 119 -4.82 10.86 -2.52
CA VAL A 119 -3.35 10.83 -2.45
C VAL A 119 -2.74 12.22 -2.67
N ALA A 120 -3.32 13.04 -3.55
CA ALA A 120 -2.85 14.40 -3.76
C ALA A 120 -3.05 15.28 -2.50
N ASP A 121 -4.15 15.10 -1.78
CA ASP A 121 -4.45 15.82 -0.55
C ASP A 121 -3.53 15.43 0.60
N LEU A 122 -3.25 14.13 0.78
CA LEU A 122 -2.26 13.67 1.76
C LEU A 122 -0.88 14.31 1.55
N LYS A 123 -0.41 14.38 0.30
CA LYS A 123 0.87 15.01 -0.03
C LYS A 123 0.91 16.50 0.32
N ARG A 124 -0.23 17.20 0.24
CA ARG A 124 -0.32 18.61 0.64
C ARG A 124 -0.18 18.73 2.15
N LEU A 125 -0.84 17.88 2.93
CA LEU A 125 -0.76 17.86 4.39
C LEU A 125 0.66 17.58 4.90
N ASP A 126 1.35 16.60 4.30
CA ASP A 126 2.75 16.30 4.61
C ASP A 126 3.67 17.50 4.33
N GLY A 127 3.37 18.27 3.29
CA GLY A 127 4.13 19.46 2.89
C GLY A 127 3.90 20.68 3.79
N HIS A 128 2.76 20.77 4.47
CA HIS A 128 2.43 21.87 5.41
C HIS A 128 3.00 21.67 6.82
N SER A 129 3.58 20.50 7.10
CA SER A 129 4.13 20.15 8.41
C SER A 129 5.62 20.51 8.57
N LYS A 130 6.11 21.53 7.83
CA LYS A 130 7.50 22.01 7.88
C LYS A 130 7.61 23.47 8.27
#